data_AF-A0A2P6MH77-F1
#
_entry.id   AF-A0A2P6MH77-F1
#
_cell.length_a   1.000
_cell.length_b   1.000
_cell.length_c   1.000
_cell.angle_alpha   90.00
_cell.angle_beta   90.00
_cell.angle_gamma   90.00
#
_symmetry.space_group_name_H-M   'P 1'
#
loop_
_entity.id
_entity.type
_entity.pdbx_description
1 polymer ?
#
loop_
_entity_poly.entity_id
_entity_poly.type
_entity_poly.pdbx_seq_one_letter_code
_entity_poly.pdbx_strand_id
1 'polypeptide(L)'
;MWQKRSGSKASLPETGKAPGGVFLTEGGHSRRAPVFFARGETAAEAADKLWEAHGNPEAPSYKIDIAGAPEAAAGVSWQHARRVRLALPPRKYGLLFGEEDSPLAFLPEEVAAWGMVTEDGKLQPERVLEAASRRGNEAYEKAVELFLTEEWLDVYRFETVSYYVDDTGIQRVERGQEIGRVAEKAELMRAMTLASEGYFQHAVSFQGRFLYSYDPHTGYRHPKYNLLRHAGTLFSMLQMHETLPDAGLLPPIQKARRYLVQQMKQENDTYMAVEKKAVKLGGNGLALIALVKYAEVTGDHDDLPIMRGLAKWMHDMAETHGRLKLHKQTLPDKKDTGFTSHYYSGEAILSLVRLYQLEADERWLDTAEKEAAYLIHDRDKNETYDTIAHDHWLLYALNELDQLRPNDDYKSHSFFIADAIVQAQRGETDDPEWEGSYEMKGAPRSTPVACRSEGLCAAVQTARRAGEADRSETYRKAAAKGIAFQMKLQFTPVSVLYYEPSHLLMGAFQASTQDAEIRNDYTQHNVSSFYEYVKLLENE
;
A
#
# COMPACT_ATOMS: atom_id res chain seq x y z
N MET A 1 35.70 -3.88 -6.13
CA MET A 1 35.52 -3.58 -7.57
C MET A 1 34.54 -2.43 -7.80
N TRP A 2 33.38 -2.37 -7.12
CA TRP A 2 32.50 -1.18 -7.08
C TRP A 2 33.23 0.09 -6.61
N GLN A 3 34.16 -0.03 -5.65
CA GLN A 3 35.09 1.04 -5.25
C GLN A 3 35.93 1.64 -6.41
N LYS A 4 36.21 0.86 -7.47
CA LYS A 4 36.91 1.37 -8.67
C LYS A 4 35.99 2.19 -9.59
N ARG A 5 34.66 2.06 -9.47
CA ARG A 5 33.64 2.75 -10.28
C ARG A 5 33.07 4.01 -9.61
N SER A 6 32.81 3.99 -8.31
CA SER A 6 32.08 5.06 -7.62
C SER A 6 32.96 6.12 -6.95
N GLY A 7 34.29 5.94 -6.95
CA GLY A 7 35.19 6.72 -6.08
C GLY A 7 34.92 6.52 -4.58
N SER A 8 33.95 5.66 -4.22
CA SER A 8 33.54 5.37 -2.85
C SER A 8 34.44 4.30 -2.24
N LYS A 9 34.79 4.49 -0.96
CA LYS A 9 35.51 3.51 -0.15
C LYS A 9 34.61 2.44 0.49
N ALA A 10 33.39 2.23 -0.02
CA ALA A 10 32.51 1.18 0.50
C ALA A 10 33.08 -0.21 0.18
N SER A 11 33.61 -0.91 1.18
CA SER A 11 34.01 -2.31 1.09
C SER A 11 32.78 -3.19 1.26
N LEU A 12 32.55 -4.14 0.35
CA LEU A 12 31.70 -5.30 0.66
C LEU A 12 32.34 -6.02 1.87
N PRO A 13 31.57 -6.46 2.88
CA PRO A 13 32.15 -7.21 3.99
C PRO A 13 32.88 -8.45 3.48
N GLU A 14 34.01 -8.80 4.10
CA GLU A 14 34.67 -10.09 3.88
C GLU A 14 33.68 -11.20 4.26
N THR A 15 33.05 -11.82 3.28
CA THR A 15 32.04 -12.84 3.49
C THR A 15 32.71 -14.21 3.47
N GLY A 16 32.48 -15.00 4.51
CA GLY A 16 33.05 -16.34 4.69
C GLY A 16 32.53 -17.37 3.67
N LYS A 17 32.28 -18.60 4.11
CA LYS A 17 31.68 -19.65 3.26
C LYS A 17 30.26 -19.25 2.84
N ALA A 18 29.90 -19.48 1.58
CA ALA A 18 28.53 -19.39 1.05
C ALA A 18 28.01 -20.79 0.68
N PRO A 19 27.67 -21.64 1.67
CA PRO A 19 27.29 -23.03 1.42
C PRO A 19 26.06 -23.18 0.51
N GLY A 20 25.15 -22.19 0.48
CA GLY A 20 24.01 -22.18 -0.44
C GLY A 20 24.32 -21.64 -1.84
N GLY A 21 25.50 -21.05 -2.04
CA GLY A 21 25.91 -20.35 -3.27
C GLY A 21 25.66 -18.83 -3.24
N VAL A 22 25.88 -18.20 -4.39
CA VAL A 22 25.68 -16.76 -4.61
C VAL A 22 24.75 -16.57 -5.81
N PHE A 23 23.89 -15.56 -5.73
CA PHE A 23 23.08 -15.09 -6.86
C PHE A 23 23.50 -13.69 -7.28
N LEU A 24 23.45 -13.45 -8.59
CA LEU A 24 23.61 -12.14 -9.21
C LEU A 24 22.33 -11.82 -9.99
N THR A 25 21.63 -10.78 -9.57
CA THR A 25 20.47 -10.24 -10.27
C THR A 25 20.89 -8.97 -11.01
N GLU A 26 20.75 -8.93 -12.34
CA GLU A 26 21.00 -7.73 -13.15
C GLU A 26 19.74 -6.87 -13.20
N GLY A 27 19.77 -5.70 -12.57
CA GLY A 27 18.64 -4.78 -12.54
C GLY A 27 18.47 -4.00 -13.83
N GLY A 28 17.22 -3.74 -14.21
CA GLY A 28 16.84 -2.97 -15.38
C GLY A 28 15.33 -2.72 -15.45
N HIS A 29 14.89 -1.91 -16.43
CA HIS A 29 13.49 -1.49 -16.55
C HIS A 29 12.74 -2.12 -17.73
N SER A 30 13.41 -2.90 -18.58
CA SER A 30 12.85 -3.39 -19.85
C SER A 30 12.33 -4.84 -19.82
N ARG A 31 12.72 -5.62 -18.81
CA ARG A 31 12.30 -7.01 -18.59
C ARG A 31 12.43 -7.37 -17.11
N ARG A 32 11.79 -8.46 -16.68
CA ARG A 32 12.10 -9.09 -15.39
C ARG A 32 13.61 -9.34 -15.31
N ALA A 33 14.22 -8.99 -14.17
CA ALA A 33 15.66 -9.07 -14.00
C ALA A 33 16.15 -10.52 -14.17
N PRO A 34 17.17 -10.78 -15.01
CA PRO A 34 17.77 -12.10 -15.06
C PRO A 34 18.52 -12.36 -13.76
N VAL A 35 18.35 -13.57 -13.24
CA VAL A 35 18.97 -14.05 -12.00
C VAL A 35 19.91 -15.20 -12.36
N PHE A 36 21.17 -15.04 -12.01
CA PHE A 36 22.23 -16.03 -12.21
C PHE A 36 22.64 -16.64 -10.87
N PHE A 37 23.06 -17.89 -10.87
CA PHE A 37 23.41 -18.64 -9.67
C PHE A 37 24.72 -19.41 -9.87
N ALA A 38 25.62 -19.34 -8.88
CA ALA A 38 26.84 -20.14 -8.87
C ALA A 38 27.22 -20.57 -7.45
N ARG A 39 27.96 -21.67 -7.36
CA ARG A 39 28.65 -22.11 -6.16
C ARG A 39 30.16 -21.97 -6.32
N GLY A 40 30.85 -21.80 -5.21
CA GLY A 40 32.31 -21.70 -5.11
C GLY A 40 32.75 -22.10 -3.71
N GLU A 41 34.05 -22.29 -3.49
CA GLU A 41 34.58 -22.58 -2.16
C GLU A 41 34.34 -21.41 -1.19
N THR A 42 34.29 -20.20 -1.74
CA THR A 42 33.97 -18.96 -1.03
C THR A 42 32.88 -18.17 -1.76
N ALA A 43 32.21 -17.27 -1.03
CA ALA A 43 31.24 -16.33 -1.61
C ALA A 43 31.89 -15.44 -2.68
N ALA A 44 33.12 -14.99 -2.44
CA ALA A 44 33.86 -14.12 -3.35
C ALA A 44 34.17 -14.83 -4.67
N GLU A 45 34.65 -16.08 -4.62
CA GLU A 45 34.93 -16.88 -5.82
C GLU A 45 33.65 -17.11 -6.66
N ALA A 46 32.52 -17.43 -6.01
CA ALA A 46 31.25 -17.59 -6.71
C ALA A 46 30.76 -16.28 -7.36
N ALA A 47 30.92 -15.15 -6.66
CA ALA A 47 30.55 -13.84 -7.18
C ALA A 47 31.44 -13.43 -8.38
N ASP A 48 32.75 -13.68 -8.31
CA ASP A 48 33.68 -13.38 -9.41
C ASP A 48 33.34 -14.21 -10.66
N LYS A 49 33.06 -15.52 -10.50
CA LYS A 49 32.59 -16.38 -11.61
C LYS A 49 31.32 -15.84 -12.27
N LEU A 50 30.33 -15.44 -11.46
CA LEU A 50 29.08 -14.87 -11.97
C LEU A 50 29.32 -13.57 -12.73
N TRP A 51 30.18 -12.70 -12.23
CA TRP A 51 30.51 -11.44 -12.88
C TRP A 51 31.28 -11.65 -14.19
N GLU A 52 32.23 -12.57 -14.24
CA GLU A 52 32.94 -12.91 -15.48
C GLU A 52 32.01 -13.47 -16.56
N ALA A 53 31.05 -14.31 -16.17
CA ALA A 53 30.12 -14.96 -17.10
C ALA A 53 28.97 -14.04 -17.55
N HIS A 54 28.46 -13.18 -16.65
CA HIS A 54 27.19 -12.48 -16.84
C HIS A 54 27.22 -10.98 -16.51
N GLY A 55 28.34 -10.45 -16.03
CA GLY A 55 28.47 -9.04 -15.66
C GLY A 55 28.26 -8.12 -16.87
N ASN A 56 27.43 -7.10 -16.67
CA ASN A 56 27.08 -6.11 -17.68
C ASN A 56 27.40 -4.69 -17.17
N PRO A 57 28.56 -4.14 -17.52
CA PRO A 57 28.99 -2.80 -17.13
C PRO A 57 27.91 -1.70 -17.27
N GLU A 58 26.98 -1.83 -18.22
CA GLU A 58 25.96 -0.83 -18.54
C GLU A 58 24.64 -1.01 -17.76
N ALA A 59 24.50 -2.06 -16.94
CA ALA A 59 23.28 -2.24 -16.15
C ALA A 59 23.13 -1.15 -15.08
N PRO A 60 21.92 -0.58 -14.90
CA PRO A 60 21.69 0.51 -13.95
C PRO A 60 21.81 0.07 -12.49
N SER A 61 21.57 -1.20 -12.18
CA SER A 61 21.70 -1.72 -10.83
C SER A 61 21.99 -3.22 -10.81
N TYR A 62 22.40 -3.70 -9.64
CA TYR A 62 22.65 -5.10 -9.34
C TYR A 62 22.12 -5.45 -7.96
N LYS A 63 21.71 -6.71 -7.79
CA LYS A 63 21.53 -7.30 -6.47
C LYS A 63 22.41 -8.54 -6.35
N ILE A 64 23.15 -8.62 -5.27
CA ILE A 64 23.97 -9.78 -4.91
C ILE A 64 23.35 -10.41 -3.67
N ASP A 65 23.04 -11.70 -3.76
CA ASP A 65 22.47 -12.48 -2.67
C ASP A 65 23.43 -13.60 -2.28
N ILE A 66 23.82 -13.61 -1.00
CA ILE A 66 24.69 -14.66 -0.44
C ILE A 66 23.80 -15.63 0.32
N ALA A 67 23.67 -16.85 -0.19
CA ALA A 67 22.82 -17.87 0.41
C ALA A 67 23.51 -18.58 1.57
N GLY A 68 22.79 -18.67 2.70
CA GLY A 68 23.18 -19.47 3.85
C GLY A 68 23.17 -20.97 3.57
N ALA A 69 23.45 -21.79 4.59
CA ALA A 69 23.46 -23.24 4.43
C ALA A 69 22.03 -23.73 4.11
N PRO A 70 21.85 -24.57 3.08
CA PRO A 70 20.55 -25.14 2.79
C PRO A 70 20.10 -26.05 3.93
N GLU A 71 18.83 -25.96 4.30
CA GLU A 71 18.19 -26.85 5.28
C GLU A 71 16.96 -27.52 4.66
N ALA A 72 16.60 -28.71 5.16
CA ALA A 72 15.44 -29.44 4.67
C ALA A 72 14.16 -28.61 4.85
N ALA A 73 13.43 -28.37 3.75
CA ALA A 73 12.38 -27.35 3.73
C ALA A 73 11.15 -27.69 4.60
N ALA A 74 10.95 -28.97 4.93
CA ALA A 74 9.88 -29.46 5.80
C ALA A 74 10.40 -30.44 6.87
N GLY A 75 11.64 -30.26 7.34
CA GLY A 75 12.31 -31.18 8.28
C GLY A 75 12.85 -32.46 7.64
N VAL A 76 12.39 -32.81 6.44
CA VAL A 76 12.95 -33.84 5.55
C VAL A 76 13.06 -33.25 4.14
N SER A 77 14.19 -33.49 3.46
CA SER A 77 14.43 -32.98 2.09
C SER A 77 13.64 -33.80 1.07
N TRP A 78 13.68 -35.12 1.18
CA TRP A 78 13.06 -36.07 0.25
C TRP A 78 11.53 -36.04 0.33
N GLN A 79 10.90 -35.45 -0.68
CA GLN A 79 9.45 -35.23 -0.72
C GLN A 79 8.85 -35.64 -2.05
N HIS A 80 7.59 -36.07 -2.02
CA HIS A 80 6.86 -36.41 -3.24
C HIS A 80 6.59 -35.14 -4.06
N ALA A 81 7.05 -35.12 -5.32
CA ALA A 81 7.15 -33.93 -6.18
C ALA A 81 5.84 -33.11 -6.26
N ARG A 82 4.69 -33.79 -6.31
CA ARG A 82 3.35 -33.18 -6.44
C ARG A 82 2.63 -32.87 -5.13
N ARG A 83 3.24 -33.18 -3.97
CA ARG A 83 2.62 -33.08 -2.64
C ARG A 83 3.44 -32.26 -1.65
N VAL A 84 4.46 -31.54 -2.14
CA VAL A 84 5.30 -30.67 -1.33
C VAL A 84 4.45 -29.60 -0.63
N ARG A 85 4.60 -29.52 0.70
CA ARG A 85 3.97 -28.51 1.55
C ARG A 85 5.03 -27.83 2.41
N LEU A 86 5.13 -26.52 2.29
CA LEU A 86 6.17 -25.70 2.90
C LEU A 86 5.53 -24.61 3.75
N ALA A 87 5.95 -24.52 5.01
CA ALA A 87 5.64 -23.38 5.86
C ALA A 87 6.72 -22.31 5.65
N LEU A 88 6.50 -21.41 4.69
CA LEU A 88 7.43 -20.33 4.36
C LEU A 88 6.85 -18.99 4.83
N PRO A 89 7.47 -18.34 5.82
CA PRO A 89 7.20 -16.94 6.07
C PRO A 89 7.48 -16.11 4.80
N PRO A 90 6.72 -15.04 4.56
CA PRO A 90 6.77 -14.31 3.29
C PRO A 90 8.17 -13.74 3.04
N ARG A 91 8.70 -13.95 1.82
CA ARG A 91 10.00 -13.44 1.35
C ARG A 91 11.21 -13.84 2.22
N LYS A 92 11.05 -14.78 3.16
CA LYS A 92 12.12 -15.19 4.08
C LYS A 92 13.05 -16.22 3.46
N TYR A 93 12.48 -17.20 2.75
CA TYR A 93 13.20 -18.36 2.27
C TYR A 93 13.17 -18.49 0.76
N GLY A 94 14.35 -18.71 0.17
CA GLY A 94 14.51 -19.24 -1.17
C GLY A 94 14.36 -20.76 -1.17
N LEU A 95 14.30 -21.36 -2.36
CA LEU A 95 14.13 -22.81 -2.54
C LEU A 95 15.21 -23.41 -3.42
N LEU A 96 15.64 -24.62 -3.09
CA LEU A 96 16.54 -25.45 -3.87
C LEU A 96 15.86 -26.80 -4.12
N PHE A 97 15.85 -27.23 -5.38
CA PHE A 97 15.28 -28.50 -5.80
C PHE A 97 16.34 -29.39 -6.46
N GLY A 98 16.30 -30.68 -6.14
CA GLY A 98 17.20 -31.69 -6.71
C GLY A 98 18.53 -31.82 -5.96
N GLU A 99 19.50 -32.46 -6.62
CA GLU A 99 20.80 -32.79 -6.03
C GLU A 99 21.58 -31.55 -5.58
N GLU A 100 22.35 -31.69 -4.51
CA GLU A 100 23.08 -30.58 -3.90
C GLU A 100 24.14 -30.00 -4.84
N ASP A 101 24.84 -30.82 -5.63
CA ASP A 101 25.93 -30.37 -6.50
C ASP A 101 25.43 -29.63 -7.76
N SER A 102 24.18 -29.88 -8.15
CA SER A 102 23.51 -29.19 -9.23
C SER A 102 22.05 -29.01 -8.84
N PRO A 103 21.70 -27.94 -8.10
CA PRO A 103 20.31 -27.69 -7.73
C PRO A 103 19.63 -26.78 -8.76
N LEU A 104 18.30 -26.80 -8.78
CA LEU A 104 17.47 -25.72 -9.33
C LEU A 104 17.13 -24.76 -8.18
N ALA A 105 17.66 -23.54 -8.22
CA ALA A 105 17.69 -22.63 -7.08
C ALA A 105 16.90 -21.35 -7.32
N PHE A 106 16.01 -20.91 -6.43
CA PHE A 106 15.25 -19.66 -6.55
C PHE A 106 15.38 -18.79 -5.30
N LEU A 107 15.56 -17.48 -5.50
CA LEU A 107 15.63 -16.50 -4.41
C LEU A 107 14.28 -16.37 -3.68
N PRO A 108 14.27 -15.93 -2.40
CA PRO A 108 13.03 -15.69 -1.66
C PRO A 108 12.03 -14.80 -2.41
N GLU A 109 12.52 -13.77 -3.10
CA GLU A 109 11.70 -12.84 -3.86
C GLU A 109 11.18 -13.44 -5.17
N GLU A 110 11.91 -14.37 -5.79
CA GLU A 110 11.40 -15.13 -6.93
C GLU A 110 10.29 -16.08 -6.49
N VAL A 111 10.46 -16.79 -5.37
CA VAL A 111 9.43 -17.67 -4.80
C VAL A 111 8.14 -16.89 -4.56
N ALA A 112 8.23 -15.68 -4.02
CA ALA A 112 7.11 -14.79 -3.81
C ALA A 112 6.52 -14.22 -5.12
N ALA A 113 7.35 -13.63 -5.99
CA ALA A 113 6.89 -12.96 -7.21
C ALA A 113 6.31 -13.92 -8.27
N TRP A 114 6.74 -15.18 -8.27
CA TRP A 114 6.18 -16.23 -9.10
C TRP A 114 5.03 -17.01 -8.42
N GLY A 115 4.67 -16.70 -7.18
CA GLY A 115 3.60 -17.42 -6.47
C GLY A 115 3.84 -18.93 -6.41
N MET A 116 5.11 -19.34 -6.23
CA MET A 116 5.49 -20.76 -6.27
C MET A 116 4.86 -21.57 -5.14
N VAL A 117 4.56 -20.92 -4.02
CA VAL A 117 3.94 -21.54 -2.85
C VAL A 117 2.70 -20.74 -2.49
N THR A 118 1.56 -21.42 -2.34
CA THR A 118 0.30 -20.79 -1.93
C THR A 118 0.31 -20.45 -0.44
N GLU A 119 -0.66 -19.63 0.01
CA GLU A 119 -0.82 -19.24 1.42
C GLU A 119 -0.99 -20.45 2.37
N ASP A 120 -1.60 -21.55 1.92
CA ASP A 120 -1.71 -22.81 2.67
C ASP A 120 -0.45 -23.71 2.58
N GLY A 121 0.63 -23.20 1.98
CA GLY A 121 1.94 -23.83 1.91
C GLY A 121 2.11 -24.80 0.74
N LYS A 122 1.16 -24.93 -0.18
CA LYS A 122 1.26 -25.88 -1.29
C LYS A 122 2.15 -25.35 -2.41
N LEU A 123 3.19 -26.11 -2.76
CA LEU A 123 4.02 -25.83 -3.94
C LEU A 123 3.20 -25.97 -5.24
N GLN A 124 3.42 -25.06 -6.18
CA GLN A 124 2.82 -25.02 -7.52
C GLN A 124 3.90 -25.33 -8.57
N PRO A 125 4.08 -26.61 -8.99
CA PRO A 125 5.12 -27.00 -9.95
C PRO A 125 5.06 -26.23 -11.28
N GLU A 126 3.87 -25.86 -11.74
CA GLU A 126 3.67 -25.05 -12.94
C GLU A 126 4.32 -23.68 -12.85
N ARG A 127 4.35 -23.06 -11.65
CA ARG A 127 5.01 -21.78 -11.41
C ARG A 127 6.52 -21.92 -11.34
N VAL A 128 7.01 -23.06 -10.84
CA VAL A 128 8.44 -23.40 -10.86
C VAL A 128 8.92 -23.58 -12.29
N LEU A 129 8.17 -24.31 -13.12
CA LEU A 129 8.45 -24.49 -14.56
C LEU A 129 8.44 -23.15 -15.31
N GLU A 130 7.45 -22.30 -15.04
CA GLU A 130 7.34 -20.97 -15.64
C GLU A 130 8.56 -20.10 -15.29
N ALA A 131 8.96 -20.06 -14.01
CA ALA A 131 10.14 -19.34 -13.56
C ALA A 131 11.44 -19.89 -14.16
N ALA A 132 11.60 -21.22 -14.20
CA ALA A 132 12.76 -21.89 -14.79
C ALA A 132 12.91 -21.58 -16.28
N SER A 133 11.80 -21.49 -17.02
CA SER A 133 11.82 -21.11 -18.45
C SER A 133 12.44 -19.74 -18.71
N ARG A 134 12.39 -18.83 -17.73
CA ARG A 134 13.00 -17.49 -17.82
C ARG A 134 14.50 -17.48 -17.52
N ARG A 135 15.04 -18.56 -16.95
CA ARG A 135 16.46 -18.72 -16.63
C ARG A 135 17.27 -19.39 -17.75
N GLY A 136 16.58 -19.94 -18.76
CA GLY A 136 17.19 -20.58 -19.92
C GLY A 136 16.85 -22.07 -20.04
N ASN A 137 17.28 -22.69 -21.15
CA ASN A 137 16.91 -24.05 -21.49
C ASN A 137 17.35 -25.08 -20.45
N GLU A 138 18.57 -24.97 -19.92
CA GLU A 138 19.11 -25.92 -18.93
C GLU A 138 18.28 -25.93 -17.64
N ALA A 139 17.92 -24.75 -17.12
CA ALA A 139 17.07 -24.64 -15.94
C ALA A 139 15.66 -25.21 -16.19
N TYR A 140 15.11 -24.97 -17.38
CA TYR A 140 13.80 -25.48 -17.77
C TYR A 140 13.77 -27.00 -17.92
N GLU A 141 14.76 -27.59 -18.59
CA GLU A 141 14.90 -29.05 -18.76
C GLU A 141 15.01 -29.75 -17.40
N LYS A 142 15.80 -29.18 -16.49
CA LYS A 142 15.93 -29.67 -15.11
C LYS A 142 14.63 -29.56 -14.32
N ALA A 143 13.87 -28.48 -14.49
CA ALA A 143 12.56 -28.35 -13.86
C ALA A 143 11.56 -29.39 -14.40
N VAL A 144 11.62 -29.71 -15.70
CA VAL A 144 10.82 -30.77 -16.31
C VAL A 144 11.18 -32.14 -15.73
N GLU A 145 12.47 -32.45 -15.62
CA GLU A 145 12.96 -33.68 -14.99
C GLU A 145 12.40 -33.83 -13.55
N LEU A 146 12.65 -32.84 -12.70
CA LEU A 146 12.28 -32.88 -11.28
C LEU A 146 10.77 -32.95 -11.02
N PHE A 147 9.94 -32.30 -11.82
CA PHE A 147 8.51 -32.14 -11.50
C PHE A 147 7.55 -32.94 -12.40
N LEU A 148 7.99 -33.33 -13.61
CA LEU A 148 7.17 -34.08 -14.55
C LEU A 148 7.61 -35.54 -14.70
N THR A 149 8.90 -35.83 -14.52
CA THR A 149 9.46 -37.18 -14.65
C THR A 149 9.61 -37.87 -13.29
N GLU A 150 10.17 -37.18 -12.30
CA GLU A 150 10.42 -37.75 -10.98
C GLU A 150 9.16 -37.83 -10.09
N GLU A 151 9.07 -38.90 -9.29
CA GLU A 151 8.03 -39.04 -8.27
C GLU A 151 8.43 -38.33 -6.96
N TRP A 152 9.73 -38.30 -6.67
CA TRP A 152 10.32 -37.77 -5.45
C TRP A 152 11.51 -36.89 -5.76
N LEU A 153 11.71 -35.83 -4.98
CA LEU A 153 12.83 -34.92 -5.12
C LEU A 153 13.25 -34.34 -3.77
N ASP A 154 14.49 -33.90 -3.69
CA ASP A 154 14.99 -33.15 -2.54
C ASP A 154 14.56 -31.68 -2.62
N VAL A 155 13.99 -31.19 -1.52
CA VAL A 155 13.58 -29.79 -1.34
C VAL A 155 14.29 -29.19 -0.15
N TYR A 156 15.11 -28.19 -0.41
CA TYR A 156 15.76 -27.38 0.63
C TYR A 156 15.27 -25.94 0.59
N ARG A 157 15.45 -25.24 1.72
CA ARG A 157 15.24 -23.80 1.85
C ARG A 157 16.49 -23.13 2.38
N PHE A 158 16.64 -21.85 2.10
CA PHE A 158 17.78 -21.06 2.57
C PHE A 158 17.38 -19.59 2.77
N GLU A 159 18.10 -18.89 3.62
CA GLU A 159 18.01 -17.44 3.80
C GLU A 159 19.16 -16.74 3.07
N THR A 160 18.99 -15.46 2.74
CA THR A 160 20.01 -14.67 2.05
C THR A 160 20.46 -13.47 2.86
N VAL A 161 21.74 -13.14 2.74
CA VAL A 161 22.24 -11.80 3.04
C VAL A 161 22.39 -11.07 1.71
N SER A 162 21.63 -9.99 1.53
CA SER A 162 21.45 -9.36 0.23
C SER A 162 22.00 -7.93 0.20
N TYR A 163 22.60 -7.56 -0.93
CA TYR A 163 23.10 -6.21 -1.19
C TYR A 163 22.56 -5.73 -2.53
N TYR A 164 21.88 -4.59 -2.53
CA TYR A 164 21.50 -3.87 -3.74
C TYR A 164 22.52 -2.77 -4.04
N VAL A 165 22.79 -2.59 -5.31
CA VAL A 165 23.87 -1.74 -5.80
C VAL A 165 23.33 -0.96 -6.99
N ASP A 166 23.35 0.36 -6.91
CA ASP A 166 22.95 1.27 -7.98
C ASP A 166 23.95 2.43 -8.11
N ASP A 167 23.54 3.53 -8.72
CA ASP A 167 24.34 4.75 -8.85
C ASP A 167 24.47 5.54 -7.54
N THR A 168 23.60 5.29 -6.55
CA THR A 168 23.61 5.96 -5.25
C THR A 168 24.54 5.27 -4.25
N GLY A 169 24.74 3.96 -4.36
CA GLY A 169 25.35 3.24 -3.25
C GLY A 169 25.36 1.73 -3.33
N ILE A 170 25.88 1.15 -2.25
CA ILE A 170 25.63 -0.22 -1.84
C ILE A 170 24.70 -0.15 -0.63
N GLN A 171 23.55 -0.80 -0.71
CA GLN A 171 22.55 -0.87 0.34
C GLN A 171 22.33 -2.33 0.75
N ARG A 172 22.28 -2.59 2.05
CA ARG A 172 21.87 -3.89 2.57
C ARG A 172 20.35 -4.03 2.46
N VAL A 173 19.91 -5.19 1.98
CA VAL A 173 18.51 -5.54 1.76
C VAL A 173 18.18 -6.77 2.60
N GLU A 174 16.96 -6.81 3.12
CA GLU A 174 16.42 -7.95 3.84
C GLU A 174 15.03 -8.27 3.33
N ARG A 175 14.75 -9.55 3.03
CA ARG A 175 13.45 -10.03 2.49
C ARG A 175 12.95 -9.20 1.29
N GLY A 176 13.85 -8.81 0.38
CA GLY A 176 13.53 -7.99 -0.79
C GLY A 176 13.15 -6.54 -0.49
N GLN A 177 13.52 -6.03 0.69
CA GLN A 177 13.20 -4.68 1.15
C GLN A 177 14.44 -3.96 1.68
N GLU A 178 14.43 -2.64 1.53
CA GLU A 178 15.42 -1.75 2.12
C GLU A 178 15.32 -1.76 3.65
N ILE A 179 16.46 -1.92 4.33
CA ILE A 179 16.51 -1.94 5.80
C ILE A 179 16.44 -0.52 6.35
N GLY A 180 15.74 -0.34 7.48
CA GLY A 180 15.79 0.89 8.26
C GLY A 180 14.95 2.04 7.69
N ARG A 181 13.99 1.76 6.81
CA ARG A 181 12.98 2.75 6.41
C ARG A 181 12.15 3.14 7.63
N VAL A 182 12.29 4.39 8.06
CA VAL A 182 11.65 4.94 9.26
C VAL A 182 10.67 6.05 8.87
N ALA A 183 9.71 6.35 9.75
CA ALA A 183 8.76 7.45 9.59
C ALA A 183 9.42 8.83 9.82
N GLU A 184 10.50 9.12 9.08
CA GLU A 184 11.15 10.42 9.05
C GLU A 184 10.75 11.19 7.80
N LYS A 185 10.73 12.53 7.89
CA LYS A 185 10.28 13.41 6.81
C LYS A 185 10.98 13.11 5.49
N ALA A 186 12.31 12.99 5.48
CA ALA A 186 13.07 12.74 4.25
C ALA A 186 12.69 11.40 3.59
N GLU A 187 12.46 10.37 4.40
CA GLU A 187 12.05 9.05 3.90
C GLU A 187 10.62 9.08 3.35
N LEU A 188 9.70 9.75 4.05
CA LEU A 188 8.33 9.90 3.61
C LEU A 188 8.24 10.69 2.30
N MET A 189 9.03 11.75 2.17
CA MET A 189 9.15 12.52 0.93
C MET A 189 9.67 11.65 -0.20
N ARG A 190 10.73 10.86 0.01
CA ARG A 190 11.23 9.88 -0.97
C ARG A 190 10.13 8.89 -1.38
N ALA A 191 9.42 8.33 -0.42
CA ALA A 191 8.35 7.36 -0.67
C ALA A 191 7.19 7.98 -1.48
N MET A 192 6.79 9.22 -1.19
CA MET A 192 5.78 9.95 -1.95
C MET A 192 6.27 10.31 -3.36
N THR A 193 7.53 10.69 -3.53
CA THR A 193 8.14 10.92 -4.85
C THR A 193 8.09 9.66 -5.71
N LEU A 194 8.45 8.49 -5.16
CA LEU A 194 8.34 7.21 -5.87
C LEU A 194 6.90 6.93 -6.33
N ALA A 195 5.92 7.14 -5.44
CA ALA A 195 4.51 6.93 -5.78
C ALA A 195 4.01 7.92 -6.85
N SER A 196 4.45 9.18 -6.75
CA SER A 196 4.09 10.24 -7.68
C SER A 196 4.64 9.97 -9.08
N GLU A 197 5.96 9.83 -9.20
CA GLU A 197 6.67 9.68 -10.48
C GLU A 197 6.44 8.31 -11.12
N GLY A 198 6.30 7.26 -10.30
CA GLY A 198 5.99 5.92 -10.77
C GLY A 198 4.48 5.72 -10.96
N TYR A 199 3.79 5.30 -9.91
CA TYR A 199 2.40 4.85 -10.01
C TYR A 199 1.43 5.92 -10.53
N PHE A 200 1.36 7.10 -9.91
CA PHE A 200 0.25 8.03 -10.12
C PHE A 200 0.28 8.76 -11.47
N GLN A 201 1.46 8.99 -12.04
CA GLN A 201 1.57 9.48 -13.42
C GLN A 201 1.00 8.50 -14.46
N HIS A 202 0.93 7.21 -14.13
CA HIS A 202 0.53 6.16 -15.07
C HIS A 202 -0.76 5.42 -14.69
N ALA A 203 -1.29 5.62 -13.48
CA ALA A 203 -2.51 4.97 -13.01
C ALA A 203 -3.80 5.48 -13.69
N VAL A 204 -3.75 6.68 -14.31
CA VAL A 204 -4.90 7.34 -14.94
C VAL A 204 -4.90 7.12 -16.45
N SER A 205 -5.94 6.47 -16.96
CA SER A 205 -6.13 6.28 -18.40
C SER A 205 -6.39 7.60 -19.15
N PHE A 206 -6.33 7.56 -20.49
CA PHE A 206 -6.64 8.74 -21.31
C PHE A 206 -8.06 9.30 -21.07
N GLN A 207 -9.01 8.43 -20.66
CA GLN A 207 -10.39 8.80 -20.34
C GLN A 207 -10.55 9.32 -18.90
N GLY A 208 -9.47 9.42 -18.14
CA GLY A 208 -9.50 9.84 -16.73
C GLY A 208 -9.85 8.74 -15.74
N ARG A 209 -10.08 7.50 -16.19
CA ARG A 209 -10.36 6.37 -15.28
C ARG A 209 -9.07 5.83 -14.66
N PHE A 210 -9.10 5.55 -13.36
CA PHE A 210 -8.05 4.77 -12.71
C PHE A 210 -8.11 3.31 -13.14
N LEU A 211 -6.95 2.67 -13.25
CA LEU A 211 -6.89 1.22 -13.22
C LEU A 211 -7.28 0.74 -11.81
N TYR A 212 -8.31 -0.09 -11.73
CA TYR A 212 -8.88 -0.48 -10.44
C TYR A 212 -7.95 -1.40 -9.65
N SER A 213 -7.58 -2.56 -10.22
CA SER A 213 -6.56 -3.43 -9.65
C SER A 213 -5.71 -4.08 -10.73
N TYR A 214 -4.47 -4.40 -10.35
CA TYR A 214 -3.44 -5.01 -11.17
C TYR A 214 -2.74 -6.08 -10.35
N ASP A 215 -2.65 -7.29 -10.89
CA ASP A 215 -1.85 -8.38 -10.33
C ASP A 215 -0.48 -8.40 -11.03
N PRO A 216 0.61 -8.04 -10.34
CA PRO A 216 1.96 -8.09 -10.89
C PRO A 216 2.45 -9.49 -11.27
N HIS A 217 1.88 -10.53 -10.66
CA HIS A 217 2.29 -11.91 -10.89
C HIS A 217 1.84 -12.38 -12.28
N THR A 218 0.57 -12.14 -12.63
CA THR A 218 -0.02 -12.60 -13.90
C THR A 218 -0.12 -11.50 -14.96
N GLY A 219 0.11 -10.24 -14.58
CA GLY A 219 -0.20 -9.08 -15.41
C GLY A 219 -1.70 -8.80 -15.54
N TYR A 220 -2.56 -9.51 -14.80
CA TYR A 220 -4.01 -9.39 -14.90
C TYR A 220 -4.49 -8.02 -14.43
N ARG A 221 -5.37 -7.40 -15.22
CA ARG A 221 -6.01 -6.11 -14.93
C ARG A 221 -7.49 -6.33 -14.68
N HIS A 222 -7.95 -6.14 -13.45
CA HIS A 222 -9.35 -6.42 -13.12
C HIS A 222 -10.27 -5.35 -13.76
N PRO A 223 -11.32 -5.73 -14.53
CA PRO A 223 -12.24 -4.77 -15.18
C PRO A 223 -13.24 -4.08 -14.24
N LYS A 224 -13.15 -4.32 -12.92
CA LYS A 224 -14.05 -3.69 -11.95
C LYS A 224 -13.74 -2.20 -11.88
N TYR A 225 -14.69 -1.45 -11.34
CA TYR A 225 -14.53 -0.03 -11.10
C TYR A 225 -15.33 0.36 -9.87
N ASN A 226 -14.82 1.34 -9.12
CA ASN A 226 -15.50 1.93 -7.97
C ASN A 226 -15.30 3.45 -7.99
N LEU A 227 -16.37 4.20 -8.26
CA LEU A 227 -16.36 5.66 -8.29
C LEU A 227 -15.98 6.29 -6.94
N LEU A 228 -16.35 5.64 -5.82
CA LEU A 228 -15.94 6.10 -4.48
C LEU A 228 -14.41 6.06 -4.34
N ARG A 229 -13.78 4.95 -4.75
CA ARG A 229 -12.31 4.84 -4.75
C ARG A 229 -11.67 5.78 -5.76
N HIS A 230 -12.31 6.05 -6.89
CA HIS A 230 -11.81 7.06 -7.82
C HIS A 230 -11.70 8.43 -7.14
N ALA A 231 -12.74 8.87 -6.44
CA ALA A 231 -12.72 10.15 -5.73
C ALA A 231 -11.66 10.18 -4.62
N GLY A 232 -11.56 9.11 -3.83
CA GLY A 232 -10.49 8.98 -2.83
C GLY A 232 -9.08 9.04 -3.43
N THR A 233 -8.84 8.34 -4.54
CA THR A 233 -7.52 8.36 -5.22
C THR A 233 -7.22 9.74 -5.82
N LEU A 234 -8.23 10.45 -6.34
CA LEU A 234 -8.07 11.84 -6.77
C LEU A 234 -7.67 12.74 -5.59
N PHE A 235 -8.30 12.56 -4.42
CA PHE A 235 -7.95 13.29 -3.20
C PHE A 235 -6.49 13.06 -2.79
N SER A 236 -6.00 11.82 -2.76
CA SER A 236 -4.60 11.54 -2.43
C SER A 236 -3.61 12.12 -3.46
N MET A 237 -3.98 12.12 -4.74
CA MET A 237 -3.15 12.77 -5.77
C MET A 237 -3.02 14.27 -5.55
N LEU A 238 -4.09 14.93 -5.08
CA LEU A 238 -4.07 16.35 -4.76
C LEU A 238 -3.24 16.67 -3.51
N GLN A 239 -3.30 15.82 -2.47
CA GLN A 239 -2.41 15.91 -1.31
C GLN A 239 -0.93 15.83 -1.71
N MET A 240 -0.59 14.89 -2.59
CA MET A 240 0.77 14.82 -3.13
C MET A 240 1.11 16.05 -3.97
N HIS A 241 0.22 16.52 -4.84
CA HIS A 241 0.51 17.69 -5.68
C HIS A 241 0.76 18.95 -4.85
N GLU A 242 0.06 19.13 -3.73
CA GLU A 242 0.34 20.21 -2.77
C GLU A 242 1.76 20.10 -2.19
N THR A 243 2.22 18.88 -1.93
CA THR A 243 3.53 18.61 -1.30
C THR A 243 4.68 18.57 -2.31
N LEU A 244 4.38 18.15 -3.55
CA LEU A 244 5.29 17.91 -4.66
C LEU A 244 4.72 18.56 -5.94
N PRO A 245 4.66 19.90 -6.01
CA PRO A 245 4.02 20.61 -7.12
C PRO A 245 4.68 20.32 -8.48
N ASP A 246 5.99 20.10 -8.49
CA ASP A 246 6.78 19.87 -9.71
C ASP A 246 6.76 18.41 -10.20
N ALA A 247 6.11 17.49 -9.49
CA ALA A 247 6.13 16.07 -9.83
C ALA A 247 5.21 15.66 -10.99
N GLY A 248 4.71 16.63 -11.78
CA GLY A 248 3.95 16.38 -13.00
C GLY A 248 2.56 15.76 -12.80
N LEU A 249 1.98 15.87 -11.59
CA LEU A 249 0.69 15.25 -11.27
C LEU A 249 -0.54 16.02 -11.75
N LEU A 250 -0.42 17.33 -12.03
CA LEU A 250 -1.59 18.13 -12.40
C LEU A 250 -2.31 17.63 -13.68
N PRO A 251 -1.62 17.24 -14.77
CA PRO A 251 -2.29 16.68 -15.95
C PRO A 251 -3.11 15.40 -15.70
N PRO A 252 -2.60 14.35 -15.02
CA PRO A 252 -3.44 13.19 -14.67
C PRO A 252 -4.53 13.52 -13.64
N ILE A 253 -4.29 14.43 -12.68
CA ILE A 253 -5.33 14.93 -11.77
C ILE A 253 -6.49 15.55 -12.54
N GLN A 254 -6.22 16.43 -13.50
CA GLN A 254 -7.25 17.06 -14.31
C GLN A 254 -8.03 16.06 -15.16
N LYS A 255 -7.38 15.00 -15.67
CA LYS A 255 -8.08 13.90 -16.37
C LYS A 255 -9.02 13.16 -15.42
N ALA A 256 -8.54 12.78 -14.24
CA ALA A 256 -9.34 12.09 -13.22
C ALA A 256 -10.53 12.95 -12.76
N ARG A 257 -10.30 14.23 -12.42
CA ARG A 257 -11.36 15.20 -12.09
C ARG A 257 -12.43 15.27 -13.17
N ARG A 258 -12.04 15.42 -14.46
CA ARG A 258 -13.02 15.46 -15.56
C ARG A 258 -13.87 14.20 -15.62
N TYR A 259 -13.27 13.03 -15.41
CA TYR A 259 -14.03 11.78 -15.36
C TYR A 259 -15.01 11.75 -14.18
N LEU A 260 -14.57 12.16 -12.99
CA LEU A 260 -15.41 12.25 -11.79
C LEU A 260 -16.62 13.16 -12.03
N VAL A 261 -16.40 14.37 -12.53
CA VAL A 261 -17.45 15.36 -12.85
C VAL A 261 -18.45 14.79 -13.88
N GLN A 262 -17.98 14.05 -14.88
CA GLN A 262 -18.85 13.38 -15.86
C GLN A 262 -19.75 12.29 -15.25
N GLN A 263 -19.43 11.76 -14.07
CA GLN A 263 -20.28 10.78 -13.37
C GLN A 263 -21.36 11.45 -12.50
N MET A 264 -21.40 12.78 -12.48
CA MET A 264 -22.39 13.52 -11.70
C MET A 264 -23.71 13.59 -12.46
N LYS A 265 -24.79 13.20 -11.79
CA LYS A 265 -26.16 13.41 -12.26
C LYS A 265 -26.73 14.64 -11.57
N GLN A 266 -27.18 15.60 -12.36
CA GLN A 266 -27.91 16.76 -11.86
C GLN A 266 -29.42 16.47 -11.83
N GLU A 267 -30.08 16.83 -10.72
CA GLU A 267 -31.54 16.90 -10.59
C GLU A 267 -31.87 18.24 -9.92
N ASN A 268 -32.42 19.20 -10.67
CA ASN A 268 -32.60 20.60 -10.25
C ASN A 268 -31.26 21.24 -9.80
N ASP A 269 -31.18 21.71 -8.56
CA ASP A 269 -30.01 22.30 -7.91
C ASP A 269 -29.19 21.28 -7.10
N THR A 270 -29.53 19.99 -7.19
CA THR A 270 -28.86 18.88 -6.51
C THR A 270 -27.99 18.08 -7.49
N TYR A 271 -26.82 17.64 -7.03
CA TYR A 271 -25.91 16.76 -7.78
C TYR A 271 -25.70 15.45 -7.02
N MET A 272 -25.53 14.36 -7.75
CA MET A 272 -25.26 13.03 -7.19
C MET A 272 -24.18 12.31 -7.99
N ALA A 273 -23.19 11.75 -7.30
CA ALA A 273 -22.23 10.81 -7.88
C ALA A 273 -22.94 9.48 -8.18
N VAL A 274 -23.15 9.14 -9.45
CA VAL A 274 -23.88 7.94 -9.86
C VAL A 274 -22.93 6.88 -10.40
N GLU A 275 -22.98 5.69 -9.79
CA GLU A 275 -22.29 4.50 -10.27
C GLU A 275 -23.29 3.36 -10.49
N LYS A 276 -23.33 2.80 -11.71
CA LYS A 276 -24.19 1.64 -12.05
C LYS A 276 -25.64 1.82 -11.58
N LYS A 277 -26.22 3.00 -11.81
CA LYS A 277 -27.57 3.39 -11.38
C LYS A 277 -27.77 3.35 -9.86
N ALA A 278 -26.73 3.61 -9.07
CA ALA A 278 -26.82 3.78 -7.64
C ALA A 278 -26.04 5.01 -7.18
N VAL A 279 -26.55 5.64 -6.13
CA VAL A 279 -25.93 6.76 -5.42
C VAL A 279 -25.50 6.23 -4.05
N LYS A 280 -24.31 6.61 -3.59
CA LYS A 280 -23.75 6.18 -2.31
C LYS A 280 -23.37 7.40 -1.49
N LEU A 281 -23.68 7.44 -0.20
CA LEU A 281 -23.30 8.56 0.68
C LEU A 281 -21.80 8.83 0.61
N GLY A 282 -20.98 7.81 0.86
CA GLY A 282 -19.53 7.94 0.79
C GLY A 282 -18.99 8.32 -0.59
N GLY A 283 -19.68 7.91 -1.67
CA GLY A 283 -19.32 8.32 -3.03
C GLY A 283 -19.50 9.82 -3.28
N ASN A 284 -20.55 10.42 -2.70
CA ASN A 284 -20.78 11.86 -2.75
C ASN A 284 -19.84 12.60 -1.80
N GLY A 285 -19.65 12.10 -0.58
CA GLY A 285 -18.74 12.70 0.40
C GLY A 285 -17.30 12.78 -0.12
N LEU A 286 -16.75 11.67 -0.63
CA LEU A 286 -15.41 11.66 -1.20
C LEU A 286 -15.29 12.47 -2.50
N ALA A 287 -16.34 12.50 -3.33
CA ALA A 287 -16.33 13.38 -4.49
C ALA A 287 -16.22 14.85 -4.06
N LEU A 288 -17.01 15.27 -3.08
CA LEU A 288 -16.96 16.62 -2.54
C LEU A 288 -15.60 16.93 -1.90
N ILE A 289 -15.02 16.01 -1.10
CA ILE A 289 -13.67 16.15 -0.53
C ILE A 289 -12.63 16.39 -1.62
N ALA A 290 -12.65 15.58 -2.68
CA ALA A 290 -11.68 15.69 -3.76
C ALA A 290 -11.84 17.00 -4.57
N LEU A 291 -13.08 17.43 -4.81
CA LEU A 291 -13.38 18.66 -5.54
C LEU A 291 -13.01 19.92 -4.74
N VAL A 292 -13.29 19.94 -3.42
CA VAL A 292 -12.84 21.02 -2.54
C VAL A 292 -11.31 21.09 -2.53
N LYS A 293 -10.63 19.94 -2.34
CA LYS A 293 -9.17 19.91 -2.34
C LYS A 293 -8.56 20.37 -3.67
N TYR A 294 -9.22 20.07 -4.79
CA TYR A 294 -8.80 20.56 -6.10
C TYR A 294 -8.88 22.09 -6.18
N ALA A 295 -9.98 22.68 -5.70
CA ALA A 295 -10.12 24.13 -5.65
C ALA A 295 -9.08 24.80 -4.74
N GLU A 296 -8.81 24.21 -3.57
CA GLU A 296 -7.77 24.72 -2.63
C GLU A 296 -6.37 24.74 -3.27
N VAL A 297 -5.98 23.64 -3.93
CA VAL A 297 -4.63 23.48 -4.48
C VAL A 297 -4.42 24.25 -5.77
N THR A 298 -5.47 24.44 -6.58
CA THR A 298 -5.34 25.04 -7.92
C THR A 298 -5.91 26.46 -8.03
N GLY A 299 -6.76 26.87 -7.09
CA GLY A 299 -7.57 28.09 -7.18
C GLY A 299 -8.70 28.02 -8.22
N ASP A 300 -8.92 26.86 -8.86
CA ASP A 300 -10.00 26.65 -9.83
C ASP A 300 -11.30 26.28 -9.11
N HIS A 301 -12.27 27.18 -9.18
CA HIS A 301 -13.57 27.08 -8.51
C HIS A 301 -14.71 26.69 -9.46
N ASP A 302 -14.42 26.20 -10.68
CA ASP A 302 -15.43 25.90 -11.70
C ASP A 302 -16.47 24.85 -11.23
N ASP A 303 -16.08 23.96 -10.32
CA ASP A 303 -16.96 22.90 -9.79
C ASP A 303 -17.82 23.34 -8.60
N LEU A 304 -17.75 24.59 -8.13
CA LEU A 304 -18.57 25.05 -7.00
C LEU A 304 -20.07 24.72 -7.14
N PRO A 305 -20.73 24.85 -8.31
CA PRO A 305 -22.12 24.42 -8.47
C PRO A 305 -22.34 22.92 -8.19
N ILE A 306 -21.38 22.07 -8.60
CA ILE A 306 -21.42 20.63 -8.34
C ILE A 306 -21.21 20.36 -6.85
N MET A 307 -20.23 21.01 -6.23
CA MET A 307 -19.92 20.88 -4.80
C MET A 307 -21.14 21.21 -3.92
N ARG A 308 -21.79 22.35 -4.20
CA ARG A 308 -23.02 22.77 -3.52
C ARG A 308 -24.15 21.77 -3.70
N GLY A 309 -24.34 21.23 -4.90
CA GLY A 309 -25.40 20.26 -5.12
C GLY A 309 -25.14 18.89 -4.48
N LEU A 310 -23.88 18.47 -4.33
CA LEU A 310 -23.51 17.27 -3.56
C LEU A 310 -23.81 17.48 -2.07
N ALA A 311 -23.41 18.62 -1.51
CA ALA A 311 -23.71 18.99 -0.13
C ALA A 311 -25.22 19.11 0.12
N LYS A 312 -25.94 19.72 -0.82
CA LYS A 312 -27.39 19.82 -0.81
C LYS A 312 -28.05 18.43 -0.79
N TRP A 313 -27.57 17.48 -1.58
CA TRP A 313 -28.10 16.10 -1.56
C TRP A 313 -27.98 15.48 -0.16
N MET A 314 -26.83 15.66 0.51
CA MET A 314 -26.60 15.15 1.87
C MET A 314 -27.46 15.88 2.90
N HIS A 315 -27.58 17.20 2.80
CA HIS A 315 -28.40 18.01 3.69
C HIS A 315 -29.89 17.66 3.59
N ASP A 316 -30.43 17.56 2.37
CA ASP A 316 -31.87 17.31 2.15
C ASP A 316 -32.32 15.91 2.61
N MET A 317 -31.38 14.95 2.71
CA MET A 317 -31.69 13.59 3.15
C MET A 317 -31.49 13.36 4.66
N ALA A 318 -31.00 14.36 5.40
CA ALA A 318 -30.81 14.25 6.84
C ALA A 318 -32.17 14.08 7.55
N GLU A 319 -32.28 13.10 8.45
CA GLU A 319 -33.47 12.94 9.29
C GLU A 319 -33.54 14.05 10.35
N THR A 320 -34.66 14.16 11.07
CA THR A 320 -34.89 15.21 12.09
C THR A 320 -33.83 15.26 13.19
N HIS A 321 -33.16 14.14 13.46
CA HIS A 321 -32.09 14.02 14.46
C HIS A 321 -30.68 14.13 13.86
N GLY A 322 -30.54 14.59 12.61
CA GLY A 322 -29.25 14.75 11.95
C GLY A 322 -28.78 13.57 11.12
N ARG A 323 -29.32 12.37 11.41
CA ARG A 323 -28.89 11.12 10.80
C ARG A 323 -28.94 11.15 9.26
N LEU A 324 -27.81 10.90 8.62
CA LEU A 324 -27.66 10.67 7.18
C LEU A 324 -27.97 9.21 6.81
N LYS A 325 -29.24 8.82 6.94
CA LYS A 325 -29.66 7.41 6.84
C LYS A 325 -29.40 6.75 5.48
N LEU A 326 -29.46 7.50 4.37
CA LEU A 326 -29.37 6.95 3.02
C LEU A 326 -27.91 6.71 2.60
N HIS A 327 -27.36 5.56 2.97
CA HIS A 327 -25.99 5.18 2.58
C HIS A 327 -25.91 4.66 1.13
N LYS A 328 -26.99 4.06 0.60
CA LYS A 328 -27.05 3.63 -0.81
C LYS A 328 -28.48 3.59 -1.33
N GLN A 329 -28.72 4.31 -2.41
CA GLN A 329 -30.00 4.44 -3.10
C GLN A 329 -29.88 4.01 -4.57
N THR A 330 -30.88 3.30 -5.11
CA THR A 330 -30.94 2.96 -6.55
C THR A 330 -31.64 4.06 -7.36
N LEU A 331 -31.34 4.11 -8.67
CA LEU A 331 -31.95 5.02 -9.64
C LEU A 331 -32.56 4.23 -10.82
N PRO A 332 -33.66 4.73 -11.41
CA PRO A 332 -34.38 5.96 -11.08
C PRO A 332 -35.42 5.83 -9.96
N ASP A 333 -35.61 4.63 -9.40
CA ASP A 333 -36.68 4.30 -8.43
C ASP A 333 -36.46 4.90 -7.03
N LYS A 334 -35.29 5.46 -6.75
CA LYS A 334 -34.93 6.14 -5.48
C LYS A 334 -35.11 5.23 -4.25
N LYS A 335 -34.97 3.91 -4.42
CA LYS A 335 -35.15 2.94 -3.36
C LYS A 335 -33.90 2.87 -2.47
N ASP A 336 -34.10 3.02 -1.16
CA ASP A 336 -33.08 2.70 -0.16
C ASP A 336 -32.78 1.20 -0.18
N THR A 337 -31.51 0.85 -0.32
CA THR A 337 -31.08 -0.55 -0.34
C THR A 337 -30.93 -1.16 1.06
N GLY A 338 -30.99 -0.35 2.12
CA GLY A 338 -30.76 -0.78 3.50
C GLY A 338 -29.30 -1.09 3.82
N PHE A 339 -28.38 -0.89 2.88
CA PHE A 339 -26.95 -1.04 3.11
C PHE A 339 -26.44 0.13 3.95
N THR A 340 -25.70 -0.15 5.02
CA THR A 340 -25.01 0.85 5.85
C THR A 340 -23.52 0.54 5.88
N SER A 341 -22.69 1.59 5.85
CA SER A 341 -21.23 1.52 5.93
C SER A 341 -20.78 2.30 7.16
N HIS A 342 -19.84 1.76 7.93
CA HIS A 342 -19.28 2.45 9.09
C HIS A 342 -18.57 3.76 8.71
N TYR A 343 -18.02 3.85 7.49
CA TYR A 343 -17.14 4.94 7.05
C TYR A 343 -17.85 6.10 6.33
N TYR A 344 -19.02 5.84 5.74
CA TYR A 344 -19.66 6.83 4.84
C TYR A 344 -20.12 8.08 5.57
N SER A 345 -20.53 7.95 6.83
CA SER A 345 -20.90 9.11 7.65
C SER A 345 -19.70 10.00 7.93
N GLY A 346 -18.54 9.43 8.28
CA GLY A 346 -17.29 10.19 8.44
C GLY A 346 -16.89 10.94 7.17
N GLU A 347 -16.95 10.27 6.01
CA GLU A 347 -16.70 10.88 4.70
C GLU A 347 -17.65 12.05 4.41
N ALA A 348 -18.94 11.91 4.77
CA ALA A 348 -19.94 12.95 4.58
C ALA A 348 -19.71 14.16 5.49
N ILE A 349 -19.49 13.94 6.80
CA ILE A 349 -19.20 15.01 7.76
C ILE A 349 -17.98 15.80 7.30
N LEU A 350 -16.86 15.12 7.01
CA LEU A 350 -15.63 15.76 6.54
C LEU A 350 -15.87 16.60 5.27
N SER A 351 -16.63 16.08 4.32
CA SER A 351 -16.92 16.79 3.07
C SER A 351 -17.71 18.08 3.27
N LEU A 352 -18.67 18.09 4.20
CA LEU A 352 -19.49 19.25 4.53
C LEU A 352 -18.68 20.30 5.29
N VAL A 353 -17.82 19.86 6.21
CA VAL A 353 -16.87 20.72 6.94
C VAL A 353 -15.93 21.44 5.98
N ARG A 354 -15.34 20.71 5.03
CA ARG A 354 -14.41 21.31 4.07
C ARG A 354 -15.09 22.24 3.08
N LEU A 355 -16.31 21.93 2.65
CA LEU A 355 -17.09 22.89 1.86
C LEU A 355 -17.40 24.15 2.65
N TYR A 356 -17.76 24.04 3.94
CA TYR A 356 -17.93 25.20 4.80
C TYR A 356 -16.67 26.06 4.87
N GLN A 357 -15.48 25.45 5.04
CA GLN A 357 -14.21 26.20 5.06
C GLN A 357 -13.96 26.97 3.74
N LEU A 358 -14.51 26.50 2.62
CA LEU A 358 -14.36 27.13 1.31
C LEU A 358 -15.34 28.30 1.06
N GLU A 359 -16.59 28.23 1.55
CA GLU A 359 -17.63 29.23 1.22
C GLU A 359 -18.44 29.80 2.41
N ALA A 360 -18.17 29.34 3.63
CA ALA A 360 -18.78 29.79 4.89
C ALA A 360 -20.31 29.70 4.96
N ASP A 361 -20.93 28.70 4.30
CA ASP A 361 -22.37 28.45 4.40
C ASP A 361 -22.69 27.55 5.61
N GLU A 362 -23.21 28.16 6.67
CA GLU A 362 -23.49 27.51 7.95
C GLU A 362 -24.39 26.27 7.85
N ARG A 363 -25.21 26.13 6.79
CA ARG A 363 -26.07 24.95 6.59
C ARG A 363 -25.27 23.66 6.50
N TRP A 364 -24.08 23.71 5.91
CA TRP A 364 -23.22 22.53 5.77
C TRP A 364 -22.62 22.12 7.10
N LEU A 365 -22.12 23.10 7.87
CA LEU A 365 -21.54 22.86 9.18
C LEU A 365 -22.60 22.37 10.18
N ASP A 366 -23.79 22.95 10.17
CA ASP A 366 -24.94 22.51 10.99
C ASP A 366 -25.34 21.06 10.68
N THR A 367 -25.29 20.63 9.42
CA THR A 367 -25.56 19.22 9.05
C THR A 367 -24.45 18.30 9.54
N ALA A 368 -23.19 18.71 9.39
CA ALA A 368 -22.04 17.94 9.84
C ALA A 368 -22.08 17.69 11.36
N GLU A 369 -22.37 18.73 12.16
CA GLU A 369 -22.48 18.60 13.61
C GLU A 369 -23.61 17.68 14.06
N LYS A 370 -24.77 17.75 13.41
CA LYS A 370 -25.91 16.90 13.77
C LYS A 370 -25.65 15.43 13.44
N GLU A 371 -25.01 15.13 12.31
CA GLU A 371 -24.57 13.76 12.01
C GLU A 371 -23.52 13.30 13.01
N ALA A 372 -22.51 14.13 13.33
CA ALA A 372 -21.50 13.80 14.34
C ALA A 372 -22.14 13.48 15.70
N ALA A 373 -23.10 14.29 16.15
CA ALA A 373 -23.85 14.06 17.38
C ALA A 373 -24.61 12.72 17.35
N TYR A 374 -25.28 12.37 16.24
CA TYR A 374 -25.92 11.07 16.08
C TYR A 374 -24.91 9.91 16.17
N LEU A 375 -23.74 10.03 15.53
CA LEU A 375 -22.71 8.99 15.60
C LEU A 375 -22.24 8.77 17.04
N ILE A 376 -21.95 9.86 17.76
CA ILE A 376 -21.40 9.82 19.12
C ILE A 376 -22.45 9.33 20.14
N HIS A 377 -23.66 9.88 20.10
CA HIS A 377 -24.65 9.69 21.16
C HIS A 377 -25.67 8.59 20.89
N ASP A 378 -25.81 8.11 19.65
CA ASP A 378 -26.76 7.08 19.28
C ASP A 378 -26.10 5.86 18.65
N ARG A 379 -25.30 6.03 17.58
CA ARG A 379 -24.65 4.90 16.89
C ARG A 379 -23.65 4.21 17.80
N ASP A 380 -22.75 4.99 18.40
CA ASP A 380 -21.59 4.46 19.11
C ASP A 380 -21.77 4.43 20.63
N LYS A 381 -22.96 4.77 21.12
CA LYS A 381 -23.28 4.92 22.55
C LYS A 381 -22.87 3.73 23.41
N ASN A 382 -22.98 2.52 22.87
CA ASN A 382 -22.70 1.27 23.58
C ASN A 382 -21.46 0.54 23.04
N GLU A 383 -20.68 1.21 22.20
CA GLU A 383 -19.46 0.62 21.65
C GLU A 383 -18.37 0.52 22.72
N THR A 384 -17.50 -0.46 22.54
CA THR A 384 -16.32 -0.72 23.37
C THR A 384 -15.07 -0.57 22.52
N TYR A 385 -13.88 -0.61 23.13
CA TYR A 385 -12.63 -0.61 22.36
C TYR A 385 -12.54 -1.79 21.36
N ASP A 386 -13.20 -2.92 21.65
CA ASP A 386 -13.18 -4.10 20.77
C ASP A 386 -14.19 -4.00 19.61
N THR A 387 -15.21 -3.15 19.75
CA THR A 387 -16.35 -3.11 18.81
C THR A 387 -16.45 -1.81 18.01
N ILE A 388 -15.88 -0.71 18.53
CA ILE A 388 -15.85 0.58 17.85
C ILE A 388 -15.18 0.46 16.48
N ALA A 389 -15.79 1.04 15.46
CA ALA A 389 -15.17 1.12 14.15
C ALA A 389 -13.96 2.05 14.19
N HIS A 390 -12.82 1.62 13.66
CA HIS A 390 -11.62 2.44 13.52
C HIS A 390 -11.78 3.41 12.33
N ASP A 391 -12.81 4.26 12.38
CA ASP A 391 -13.21 5.15 11.30
C ASP A 391 -12.30 6.39 11.23
N HIS A 392 -11.24 6.29 10.43
CA HIS A 392 -10.32 7.39 10.17
C HIS A 392 -10.97 8.62 9.52
N TRP A 393 -12.03 8.45 8.72
CA TRP A 393 -12.73 9.59 8.13
C TRP A 393 -13.48 10.40 9.19
N LEU A 394 -14.07 9.70 10.18
CA LEU A 394 -14.66 10.35 11.33
C LEU A 394 -13.60 11.06 12.18
N LEU A 395 -12.40 10.47 12.36
CA LEU A 395 -11.30 11.14 13.07
C LEU A 395 -10.85 12.43 12.37
N TYR A 396 -10.71 12.44 11.05
CA TYR A 396 -10.50 13.69 10.30
C TYR A 396 -11.64 14.68 10.54
N ALA A 397 -12.88 14.23 10.40
CA ALA A 397 -14.06 15.08 10.50
C ALA A 397 -14.20 15.73 11.87
N LEU A 398 -14.02 14.97 12.96
CA LEU A 398 -14.08 15.48 14.33
C LEU A 398 -12.91 16.41 14.66
N ASN A 399 -11.71 16.12 14.14
CA ASN A 399 -10.56 17.02 14.27
C ASN A 399 -10.84 18.38 13.63
N GLU A 400 -11.37 18.42 12.41
CA GLU A 400 -11.67 19.67 11.71
C GLU A 400 -12.92 20.38 12.28
N LEU A 401 -13.94 19.63 12.70
CA LEU A 401 -15.11 20.19 13.40
C LEU A 401 -14.71 20.88 14.70
N ASP A 402 -13.91 20.23 15.55
CA ASP A 402 -13.47 20.79 16.83
C ASP A 402 -12.65 22.09 16.65
N GLN A 403 -11.93 22.25 15.54
CA GLN A 403 -11.24 23.51 15.22
C GLN A 403 -12.20 24.66 14.91
N LEU A 404 -13.33 24.37 14.25
CA LEU A 404 -14.31 25.36 13.83
C LEU A 404 -15.34 25.66 14.92
N ARG A 405 -15.86 24.61 15.57
CA ARG A 405 -16.85 24.62 16.64
C ARG A 405 -16.39 23.67 17.76
N PRO A 406 -15.59 24.15 18.72
CA PRO A 406 -15.04 23.31 19.79
C PRO A 406 -16.13 22.62 20.60
N ASN A 407 -15.97 21.30 20.82
CA ASN A 407 -16.90 20.48 21.59
C ASN A 407 -16.16 19.34 22.29
N ASP A 408 -16.39 19.14 23.58
CA ASP A 408 -15.77 18.08 24.38
C ASP A 408 -16.16 16.68 23.92
N ASP A 409 -17.34 16.50 23.34
CA ASP A 409 -17.77 15.22 22.78
C ASP A 409 -16.91 14.82 21.56
N TYR A 410 -16.53 15.77 20.70
CA TYR A 410 -15.68 15.50 19.54
C TYR A 410 -14.30 15.04 19.95
N LYS A 411 -13.70 15.71 20.94
CA LYS A 411 -12.40 15.33 21.51
C LYS A 411 -12.48 13.97 22.19
N SER A 412 -13.44 13.78 23.08
CA SER A 412 -13.60 12.55 23.86
C SER A 412 -13.83 11.33 22.97
N HIS A 413 -14.68 11.48 21.95
CA HIS A 413 -14.94 10.40 20.98
C HIS A 413 -13.73 10.15 20.06
N SER A 414 -13.00 11.19 19.65
CA SER A 414 -11.75 11.04 18.90
C SER A 414 -10.72 10.23 19.70
N PHE A 415 -10.56 10.53 20.99
CA PHE A 415 -9.68 9.77 21.88
C PHE A 415 -10.17 8.34 22.08
N PHE A 416 -11.47 8.10 22.21
CA PHE A 416 -12.04 6.77 22.32
C PHE A 416 -11.67 5.87 21.12
N ILE A 417 -11.83 6.37 19.88
CA ILE A 417 -11.45 5.63 18.67
C ILE A 417 -9.92 5.48 18.59
N ALA A 418 -9.15 6.53 18.87
CA ALA A 418 -7.69 6.49 18.79
C ALA A 418 -7.07 5.53 19.81
N ASP A 419 -7.58 5.51 21.04
CA ASP A 419 -7.17 4.59 22.10
C ASP A 419 -7.46 3.13 21.68
N ALA A 420 -8.62 2.85 21.07
CA ALA A 420 -8.94 1.53 20.50
C ALA A 420 -7.99 1.13 19.36
N ILE A 421 -7.62 2.07 18.48
CA ILE A 421 -6.61 1.83 17.44
C ILE A 421 -5.28 1.43 18.08
N VAL A 422 -4.79 2.19 19.07
CA VAL A 422 -3.51 1.90 19.74
C VAL A 422 -3.55 0.54 20.42
N GLN A 423 -4.64 0.22 21.13
CA GLN A 423 -4.80 -1.07 21.82
C GLN A 423 -4.74 -2.26 20.86
N ALA A 424 -5.28 -2.11 19.65
CA ALA A 424 -5.29 -3.16 18.64
C ALA A 424 -3.97 -3.28 17.84
N GLN A 425 -3.02 -2.36 18.01
CA GLN A 425 -1.78 -2.37 17.25
C GLN A 425 -0.86 -3.49 17.75
N ARG A 426 -0.32 -4.27 16.81
CA ARG A 426 0.70 -5.26 17.10
C ARG A 426 2.02 -4.56 17.46
N GLY A 427 2.53 -4.87 18.65
CA GLY A 427 3.90 -4.56 19.07
C GLY A 427 4.89 -5.55 18.50
N GLU A 428 5.82 -6.03 19.33
CA GLU A 428 6.73 -7.11 18.96
C GLU A 428 5.94 -8.41 18.71
N THR A 429 6.24 -9.09 17.61
CA THR A 429 5.55 -10.31 17.15
C THR A 429 6.54 -11.38 16.73
N ASP A 430 6.08 -12.64 16.68
CA ASP A 430 6.91 -13.79 16.24
C ASP A 430 7.43 -13.64 14.79
N ASP A 431 6.69 -12.94 13.92
CA ASP A 431 7.18 -12.51 12.60
C ASP A 431 7.42 -11.00 12.61
N PRO A 432 8.68 -10.52 12.61
CA PRO A 432 9.00 -9.09 12.59
C PRO A 432 8.43 -8.32 11.38
N GLU A 433 8.03 -9.01 10.32
CA GLU A 433 7.33 -8.39 9.18
C GLU A 433 5.97 -7.80 9.59
N TRP A 434 5.36 -8.27 10.68
CA TRP A 434 4.02 -7.87 11.11
C TRP A 434 4.01 -6.74 12.16
N GLU A 435 5.17 -6.37 12.70
CA GLU A 435 5.27 -5.29 13.67
C GLU A 435 4.69 -3.98 13.12
N GLY A 436 3.88 -3.29 13.93
CA GLY A 436 3.20 -2.05 13.56
C GLY A 436 1.88 -2.25 12.81
N SER A 437 1.56 -3.48 12.40
CA SER A 437 0.27 -3.83 11.80
C SER A 437 -0.84 -4.02 12.86
N TYR A 438 -2.02 -4.48 12.44
CA TYR A 438 -3.17 -4.71 13.31
C TYR A 438 -3.69 -6.14 13.16
N GLU A 439 -4.33 -6.65 14.20
CA GLU A 439 -4.93 -7.98 14.16
C GLU A 439 -6.03 -8.08 13.10
N MET A 440 -5.93 -9.11 12.25
CA MET A 440 -6.93 -9.43 11.24
C MET A 440 -6.78 -10.88 10.75
N LYS A 441 -7.79 -11.37 10.05
CA LYS A 441 -7.73 -12.68 9.39
C LYS A 441 -6.73 -12.66 8.23
N GLY A 442 -5.75 -13.55 8.25
CA GLY A 442 -4.71 -13.68 7.22
C GLY A 442 -3.55 -12.72 7.42
N ALA A 443 -2.71 -12.58 6.40
CA ALA A 443 -1.58 -11.65 6.42
C ALA A 443 -2.06 -10.19 6.60
N PRO A 444 -1.38 -9.39 7.46
CA PRO A 444 -1.73 -7.99 7.63
C PRO A 444 -1.68 -7.21 6.30
N ARG A 445 -2.69 -6.37 6.09
CA ARG A 445 -2.93 -5.66 4.82
C ARG A 445 -2.48 -4.20 4.90
N SER A 446 -2.05 -3.62 3.77
CA SER A 446 -1.59 -2.23 3.68
C SER A 446 -2.70 -1.22 4.04
N THR A 447 -3.87 -1.31 3.41
CA THR A 447 -4.95 -0.31 3.59
C THR A 447 -5.46 -0.18 5.03
N PRO A 448 -5.78 -1.27 5.77
CA PRO A 448 -6.23 -1.14 7.15
C PRO A 448 -5.21 -0.50 8.08
N VAL A 449 -3.91 -0.69 7.82
CA VAL A 449 -2.83 -0.04 8.57
C VAL A 449 -2.77 1.45 8.21
N ALA A 450 -2.79 1.76 6.91
CA ALA A 450 -2.75 3.12 6.40
C ALA A 450 -3.90 3.99 6.90
N CYS A 451 -5.15 3.51 6.80
CA CYS A 451 -6.31 4.23 7.32
C CYS A 451 -6.18 4.52 8.83
N ARG A 452 -5.71 3.55 9.62
CA ARG A 452 -5.52 3.78 11.07
C ARG A 452 -4.41 4.79 11.35
N SER A 453 -3.32 4.77 10.58
CA SER A 453 -2.28 5.80 10.65
C SER A 453 -2.82 7.20 10.30
N GLU A 454 -3.65 7.34 9.27
CA GLU A 454 -4.35 8.59 8.94
C GLU A 454 -5.19 9.11 10.11
N GLY A 455 -6.04 8.24 10.68
CA GLY A 455 -6.89 8.59 11.81
C GLY A 455 -6.11 8.98 13.06
N LEU A 456 -5.02 8.24 13.37
CA LEU A 456 -4.12 8.59 14.46
C LEU A 456 -3.46 9.95 14.23
N CYS A 457 -3.09 10.29 13.00
CA CYS A 457 -2.53 11.61 12.72
C CYS A 457 -3.53 12.75 13.03
N ALA A 458 -4.81 12.57 12.69
CA ALA A 458 -5.86 13.52 13.08
C ALA A 458 -6.02 13.59 14.62
N ALA A 459 -6.00 12.45 15.30
CA ALA A 459 -6.10 12.38 16.76
C ALA A 459 -4.90 13.02 17.48
N VAL A 460 -3.69 12.97 16.91
CA VAL A 460 -2.51 13.70 17.41
C VAL A 460 -2.80 15.20 17.46
N GLN A 461 -3.38 15.76 16.39
CA GLN A 461 -3.71 17.19 16.34
C GLN A 461 -4.78 17.56 17.38
N THR A 462 -5.83 16.74 17.51
CA THR A 462 -6.86 16.91 18.55
C THR A 462 -6.26 16.86 19.95
N ALA A 463 -5.37 15.90 20.24
CA ALA A 463 -4.70 15.78 21.52
C ALA A 463 -3.79 16.98 21.83
N ARG A 464 -3.04 17.48 20.83
CA ARG A 464 -2.19 18.69 20.97
C ARG A 464 -3.04 19.90 21.35
N ARG A 465 -4.15 20.15 20.65
CA ARG A 465 -5.06 21.27 20.95
C ARG A 465 -5.74 21.14 22.33
N ALA A 466 -6.02 19.91 22.76
CA ALA A 466 -6.60 19.63 24.07
C ALA A 466 -5.59 19.70 25.23
N GLY A 467 -4.29 19.84 24.96
CA GLY A 467 -3.24 19.81 25.99
C GLY A 467 -2.91 18.39 26.50
N GLU A 468 -3.33 17.34 25.78
CA GLU A 468 -3.17 15.93 26.15
C GLU A 468 -1.84 15.37 25.60
N ALA A 469 -0.72 15.84 26.15
CA ALA A 469 0.62 15.56 25.65
C ALA A 469 0.95 14.06 25.59
N ASP A 470 0.58 13.29 26.62
CA ASP A 470 0.85 11.84 26.69
C ASP A 470 0.08 11.06 25.62
N ARG A 471 -1.20 11.41 25.39
CA ARG A 471 -1.99 10.84 24.30
C ARG A 471 -1.43 11.22 22.94
N SER A 472 -1.09 12.50 22.75
CA SER A 472 -0.49 12.98 21.51
C SER A 472 0.76 12.18 21.14
N GLU A 473 1.67 11.98 22.10
CA GLU A 473 2.90 11.21 21.86
C GLU A 473 2.62 9.72 21.63
N THR A 474 1.64 9.15 22.34
CA THR A 474 1.22 7.75 22.15
C THR A 474 0.66 7.53 20.74
N TYR A 475 -0.24 8.39 20.28
CA TYR A 475 -0.82 8.31 18.94
C TYR A 475 0.22 8.52 17.85
N ARG A 476 1.15 9.47 18.04
CA ARG A 476 2.24 9.73 17.10
C ARG A 476 3.15 8.51 16.95
N LYS A 477 3.56 7.87 18.05
CA LYS A 477 4.36 6.64 18.02
C LYS A 477 3.62 5.49 17.32
N ALA A 478 2.33 5.33 17.59
CA ALA A 478 1.52 4.30 16.94
C ALA A 478 1.39 4.55 15.44
N ALA A 479 1.16 5.80 15.01
CA ALA A 479 1.13 6.18 13.61
C ALA A 479 2.47 5.88 12.91
N ALA A 480 3.59 6.24 13.56
CA ALA A 480 4.95 5.97 13.06
C ALA A 480 5.22 4.48 12.84
N LYS A 481 4.82 3.61 13.79
CA LYS A 481 4.93 2.15 13.66
C LYS A 481 4.10 1.62 12.49
N GLY A 482 2.86 2.11 12.34
CA GLY A 482 2.01 1.76 11.22
C GLY A 482 2.63 2.17 9.88
N ILE A 483 3.21 3.36 9.81
CA ILE A 483 3.91 3.87 8.62
C ILE A 483 5.16 3.04 8.29
N ALA A 484 5.93 2.63 9.30
CA ALA A 484 7.07 1.74 9.09
C ALA A 484 6.63 0.38 8.49
N PHE A 485 5.50 -0.17 8.94
CA PHE A 485 4.91 -1.36 8.30
C PHE A 485 4.50 -1.09 6.85
N GLN A 486 3.83 0.04 6.57
CA GLN A 486 3.42 0.41 5.22
C GLN A 486 4.61 0.48 4.25
N MET A 487 5.74 1.02 4.68
CA MET A 487 6.96 1.11 3.86
C MET A 487 7.49 -0.26 3.40
N LYS A 488 7.26 -1.35 4.16
CA LYS A 488 7.61 -2.72 3.77
C LYS A 488 6.75 -3.26 2.60
N LEU A 489 5.67 -2.56 2.29
CA LEU A 489 4.67 -2.90 1.27
C LEU A 489 4.73 -1.97 0.05
N GLN A 490 5.63 -0.99 0.04
CA GLN A 490 5.84 -0.17 -1.13
C GLN A 490 6.76 -0.89 -2.13
N PHE A 491 6.42 -0.83 -3.41
CA PHE A 491 7.31 -1.25 -4.48
C PHE A 491 8.44 -0.23 -4.67
N THR A 492 9.67 -0.65 -4.39
CA THR A 492 10.93 0.08 -4.59
C THR A 492 11.74 -0.53 -5.74
N PRO A 493 12.82 0.13 -6.22
CA PRO A 493 13.71 -0.42 -7.27
C PRO A 493 14.17 -1.86 -7.02
N VAL A 494 14.47 -2.21 -5.76
CA VAL A 494 14.89 -3.57 -5.39
C VAL A 494 13.75 -4.57 -5.53
N SER A 495 12.56 -4.22 -5.05
CA SER A 495 11.43 -5.16 -5.00
C SER A 495 10.83 -5.47 -6.37
N VAL A 496 10.92 -4.52 -7.33
CA VAL A 496 10.32 -4.68 -8.66
C VAL A 496 11.15 -5.55 -9.60
N LEU A 497 12.41 -5.86 -9.26
CA LEU A 497 13.33 -6.67 -10.07
C LEU A 497 12.70 -7.99 -10.53
N TYR A 498 11.87 -8.58 -9.66
CA TYR A 498 11.33 -9.92 -9.85
C TYR A 498 9.97 -9.94 -10.52
N TYR A 499 9.44 -8.83 -11.00
CA TYR A 499 8.15 -8.78 -11.70
C TYR A 499 8.31 -8.44 -13.18
N GLU A 500 7.27 -8.69 -13.96
CA GLU A 500 7.25 -8.14 -15.33
C GLU A 500 7.21 -6.61 -15.27
N PRO A 501 7.99 -5.90 -16.13
CA PRO A 501 8.02 -4.45 -16.09
C PRO A 501 6.64 -3.87 -16.37
N SER A 502 6.22 -3.01 -15.45
CA SER A 502 4.97 -2.28 -15.57
C SER A 502 5.16 -0.92 -14.95
N HIS A 503 4.70 0.11 -15.66
CA HIS A 503 4.65 1.49 -15.20
C HIS A 503 3.77 1.68 -13.95
N LEU A 504 3.07 0.63 -13.52
CA LEU A 504 2.19 0.64 -12.35
C LEU A 504 2.86 0.13 -11.08
N LEU A 505 4.06 -0.45 -11.15
CA LEU A 505 4.68 -1.05 -9.97
C LEU A 505 5.38 0.00 -9.11
N MET A 506 6.30 0.76 -9.69
CA MET A 506 7.17 1.66 -8.93
C MET A 506 6.35 2.62 -8.05
N GLY A 507 6.65 2.61 -6.75
CA GLY A 507 6.01 3.46 -5.75
C GLY A 507 4.59 3.08 -5.35
N ALA A 508 3.96 2.11 -6.03
CA ALA A 508 2.65 1.59 -5.62
C ALA A 508 2.76 0.74 -4.35
N PHE A 509 1.62 0.51 -3.69
CA PHE A 509 1.55 -0.35 -2.51
C PHE A 509 0.85 -1.65 -2.83
N GLN A 510 1.50 -2.75 -2.45
CA GLN A 510 0.91 -4.07 -2.52
C GLN A 510 -0.11 -4.29 -1.40
N ALA A 511 -0.90 -5.34 -1.55
CA ALA A 511 -1.99 -5.63 -0.63
C ALA A 511 -1.51 -6.15 0.72
N SER A 512 -0.48 -7.02 0.74
CA SER A 512 0.22 -7.53 1.92
C SER A 512 1.60 -8.06 1.57
N THR A 513 2.36 -8.56 2.55
CA THR A 513 3.65 -9.24 2.30
C THR A 513 3.52 -10.54 1.48
N GLN A 514 2.30 -11.07 1.30
CA GLN A 514 2.01 -12.30 0.55
C GLN A 514 1.20 -12.07 -0.73
N ASP A 515 0.70 -10.86 -0.94
CA ASP A 515 -0.22 -10.54 -2.03
C ASP A 515 0.24 -9.24 -2.69
N ALA A 516 0.85 -9.41 -3.85
CA ALA A 516 1.42 -8.33 -4.66
C ALA A 516 0.35 -7.49 -5.37
N GLU A 517 -0.95 -7.82 -5.27
CA GLU A 517 -2.02 -7.05 -5.91
C GLU A 517 -1.88 -5.56 -5.57
N ILE A 518 -1.92 -4.73 -6.59
CA ILE A 518 -2.06 -3.28 -6.46
C ILE A 518 -3.50 -2.92 -6.73
N ARG A 519 -4.07 -2.08 -5.87
CA ARG A 519 -5.39 -1.46 -6.06
C ARG A 519 -5.27 0.03 -5.80
N ASN A 520 -6.07 0.83 -6.50
CA ASN A 520 -5.95 2.29 -6.41
C ASN A 520 -6.10 2.84 -4.98
N ASP A 521 -6.97 2.25 -4.16
CA ASP A 521 -7.12 2.62 -2.75
C ASP A 521 -5.97 2.11 -1.85
N TYR A 522 -5.17 1.12 -2.29
CA TYR A 522 -3.97 0.73 -1.54
C TYR A 522 -2.97 1.88 -1.55
N THR A 523 -2.56 2.33 -2.74
CA THR A 523 -1.62 3.44 -2.87
C THR A 523 -2.20 4.75 -2.34
N GLN A 524 -3.49 5.01 -2.53
CA GLN A 524 -4.18 6.18 -1.97
C GLN A 524 -3.94 6.33 -0.47
N HIS A 525 -4.42 5.37 0.33
CA HIS A 525 -4.40 5.50 1.78
C HIS A 525 -2.98 5.54 2.34
N ASN A 526 -2.05 4.75 1.77
CA ASN A 526 -0.67 4.75 2.25
C ASN A 526 -0.04 6.13 2.09
N VAL A 527 -0.20 6.74 0.91
CA VAL A 527 0.31 8.09 0.62
C VAL A 527 -0.42 9.16 1.43
N SER A 528 -1.74 9.07 1.61
CA SER A 528 -2.47 10.00 2.49
C SER A 528 -1.95 9.94 3.92
N SER A 529 -1.63 8.74 4.44
CA SER A 529 -1.04 8.62 5.78
C SER A 529 0.34 9.27 5.88
N PHE A 530 1.15 9.18 4.82
CA PHE A 530 2.47 9.81 4.77
C PHE A 530 2.35 11.34 4.71
N TYR A 531 1.43 11.84 3.88
CA TYR A 531 1.11 13.27 3.80
C TYR A 531 0.73 13.83 5.17
N GLU A 532 -0.22 13.21 5.86
CA GLU A 532 -0.66 13.68 7.18
C GLU A 532 0.47 13.64 8.21
N TYR A 533 1.29 12.58 8.20
CA TYR A 533 2.40 12.47 9.14
C TYR A 533 3.51 13.49 8.84
N VAL A 534 3.80 13.79 7.56
CA VAL A 534 4.72 14.89 7.20
C VAL A 534 4.20 16.22 7.72
N LYS A 535 2.91 16.52 7.55
CA LYS A 535 2.30 17.74 8.11
C LYS A 535 2.41 17.78 9.64
N LEU A 536 2.31 16.66 10.33
CA LEU A 536 2.54 16.61 11.79
C LEU A 536 3.97 16.97 12.19
N LEU A 537 4.96 16.46 11.45
CA LEU A 537 6.38 16.73 11.69
C LEU A 537 6.78 18.18 11.37
N GLU A 538 6.07 18.85 10.47
CA GLU A 538 6.30 20.27 10.14
C GLU A 538 5.73 21.24 11.18
N ASN A 539 4.77 20.78 11.97
CA ASN A 539 4.08 21.55 13.00
C ASN A 539 4.56 21.19 14.43
N GLU A 540 5.69 20.49 14.54
CA GLU A 540 6.48 20.33 15.77
C GLU A 540 7.48 21.49 15.90
#